data_AF-A0A381F752-F1
#
_entry.id   AF-A0A381F752-F1
#
_cell.length_a   1.000
_cell.length_b   1.000
_cell.length_c   1.000
_cell.angle_alpha   90.00
_cell.angle_beta   90.00
_cell.angle_gamma   90.00
#
_symmetry.space_group_name_H-M   'P 1'
#
loop_
_entity.id
_entity.type
_entity.pdbx_description
1 polymer ?
#
loop_
_entity_poly.entity_id
_entity_poly.type
_entity_poly.pdbx_seq_one_letter_code
_entity_poly.pdbx_strand_id
1 'polypeptide(L)'
;MKTIAPFISIFFFSLLFSCTAKTTEKPESKNAIIAEKKPAIDSSRFDIKKYNERRIKEGHYDFEFTENGKNIRQRYSLPKRDSPDSDGEYAEEISKKWNPFVIRKGYNFKGQLIAWSQTFRLEPINKSYEYDESGKIIKITNYEEKFKHSFTDIREFLLKAKGIDIYDTRQAIARRVNHRYEDPTQVYYDIYVLDKKDEKNDYRIVIFDDTLQIKEYRNENKSK
;
A
#
# COMPACT_ATOMS: atom_id res chain seq x y z
N MET A 1 1.65 82.24 -24.37
CA MET A 1 2.21 81.74 -25.64
C MET A 1 2.94 80.43 -25.38
N LYS A 2 2.77 79.46 -26.29
CA LYS A 2 3.30 78.10 -26.26
C LYS A 2 4.81 78.03 -26.57
N THR A 3 5.50 77.09 -25.94
CA THR A 3 6.73 76.37 -26.37
C THR A 3 6.85 75.17 -25.40
N ILE A 4 6.54 73.89 -25.70
CA ILE A 4 7.09 72.87 -26.62
C ILE A 4 8.62 72.74 -26.48
N ALA A 5 9.16 71.91 -25.55
CA ALA A 5 9.50 70.45 -25.62
C ALA A 5 11.05 70.30 -25.51
N PRO A 6 11.68 69.16 -25.10
CA PRO A 6 11.23 67.79 -25.33
C PRO A 6 11.35 66.78 -24.18
N PHE A 7 10.61 65.70 -24.43
CA PHE A 7 10.63 64.36 -23.87
C PHE A 7 12.01 63.83 -23.47
N ILE A 8 12.13 63.40 -22.22
CA ILE A 8 13.06 62.32 -21.82
C ILE A 8 12.18 61.14 -21.43
N SER A 9 12.25 60.11 -22.26
CA SER A 9 11.66 58.80 -22.03
C SER A 9 12.45 58.09 -20.95
N ILE A 10 11.87 57.96 -19.75
CA ILE A 10 12.42 57.12 -18.68
C ILE A 10 11.63 55.82 -18.68
N PHE A 11 12.28 54.76 -19.15
CA PHE A 11 11.80 53.39 -19.05
C PHE A 11 11.64 53.00 -17.58
N PHE A 12 10.39 52.80 -17.14
CA PHE A 12 10.09 52.13 -15.89
C PHE A 12 10.40 50.63 -16.04
N PHE A 13 11.51 50.18 -15.46
CA PHE A 13 11.79 48.77 -15.28
C PHE A 13 10.96 48.27 -14.09
N SER A 14 9.71 47.85 -14.34
CA SER A 14 8.89 47.16 -13.36
C SER A 14 9.47 45.76 -13.14
N LEU A 15 10.18 45.60 -12.02
CA LEU A 15 10.53 44.30 -11.46
C LEU A 15 9.23 43.59 -11.05
N LEU A 16 8.67 42.83 -11.98
CA LEU A 16 7.67 41.81 -11.69
C LEU A 16 8.36 40.73 -10.85
N PHE A 17 8.23 40.82 -9.53
CA PHE A 17 8.39 39.68 -8.65
C PHE A 17 7.28 38.68 -9.00
N SER A 18 7.57 37.77 -9.93
CA SER A 18 6.79 36.55 -10.09
C SER A 18 6.96 35.74 -8.81
N CYS A 19 5.98 35.85 -7.92
CA CYS A 19 5.70 34.83 -6.90
C CYS A 19 5.40 33.52 -7.64
N THR A 20 6.45 32.78 -7.97
CA THR A 20 6.33 31.34 -8.19
C THR A 20 6.01 30.76 -6.82
N ALA A 21 4.74 30.46 -6.60
CA ALA A 21 4.34 29.56 -5.53
C ALA A 21 5.15 28.28 -5.73
N LYS A 22 6.25 28.15 -4.99
CA LYS A 22 6.93 26.87 -4.85
C LYS A 22 5.87 25.93 -4.28
N THR A 23 5.38 25.04 -5.12
CA THR A 23 4.77 23.80 -4.65
C THR A 23 5.85 23.16 -3.80
N THR A 24 5.77 23.36 -2.49
CA THR A 24 6.53 22.58 -1.53
C THR A 24 6.02 21.16 -1.69
N GLU A 25 6.71 20.39 -2.54
CA GLU A 25 6.65 18.95 -2.47
C GLU A 25 6.93 18.59 -1.02
N LYS A 26 5.92 18.01 -0.37
CA LYS A 26 6.07 17.40 0.95
C LYS A 26 7.28 16.46 0.83
N PRO A 27 8.31 16.59 1.67
CA PRO A 27 9.48 15.76 1.57
C PRO A 27 9.02 14.30 1.57
N GLU A 28 9.47 13.52 0.57
CA GLU A 28 9.27 12.09 0.54
C GLU A 28 9.63 11.55 1.93
N SER A 29 8.65 10.91 2.55
CA SER A 29 8.76 10.34 3.88
C SER A 29 10.07 9.56 3.98
N LYS A 30 10.83 9.80 5.07
CA LYS A 30 12.07 9.09 5.41
C LYS A 30 11.87 7.57 5.62
N ASN A 31 10.66 7.04 5.38
CA ASN A 31 10.25 5.66 5.63
C ASN A 31 10.49 4.72 4.43
N ALA A 32 11.43 5.05 3.54
CA ALA A 32 11.85 4.24 2.38
C ALA A 32 12.44 2.85 2.72
N ILE A 33 12.43 2.44 3.99
CA ILE A 33 13.12 1.23 4.46
C ILE A 33 12.29 -0.05 4.21
N ILE A 34 10.99 0.04 3.91
CA ILE A 34 10.12 -1.16 3.69
C ILE A 34 9.20 -1.05 2.45
N ALA A 35 9.28 0.05 1.71
CA ALA A 35 8.81 0.03 0.33
C ALA A 35 9.84 -0.80 -0.45
N GLU A 36 9.54 -2.05 -0.80
CA GLU A 36 10.30 -2.70 -1.87
C GLU A 36 10.32 -1.71 -3.04
N LYS A 37 11.53 -1.27 -3.42
CA LYS A 37 11.77 -0.36 -4.55
C LYS A 37 10.93 -0.85 -5.71
N LYS A 38 10.21 0.08 -6.36
CA LYS A 38 9.50 -0.11 -7.64
C LYS A 38 10.20 -1.20 -8.47
N PRO A 39 9.57 -2.35 -8.75
CA PRO A 39 10.26 -3.38 -9.51
C PRO A 39 10.60 -2.84 -10.89
N ALA A 40 11.82 -3.12 -11.34
CA ALA A 40 12.16 -2.98 -12.75
C ALA A 40 11.28 -3.97 -13.54
N ILE A 41 10.43 -3.42 -14.40
CA ILE A 41 9.35 -4.09 -15.14
C ILE A 41 9.84 -5.36 -15.87
N ASP A 42 11.11 -5.39 -16.26
CA ASP A 42 11.70 -6.45 -17.07
C ASP A 42 12.10 -7.74 -16.29
N SER A 43 12.15 -7.69 -14.96
CA SER A 43 12.55 -8.85 -14.12
C SER A 43 11.37 -9.71 -13.62
N SER A 44 10.16 -9.42 -14.06
CA SER A 44 8.93 -9.91 -13.45
C SER A 44 7.94 -10.51 -14.45
N ARG A 45 8.38 -11.31 -15.42
CA ARG A 45 7.44 -12.10 -16.24
C ARG A 45 6.95 -13.32 -15.48
N PHE A 46 5.67 -13.64 -15.64
CA PHE A 46 5.10 -14.88 -15.11
C PHE A 46 5.53 -16.07 -15.96
N ASP A 47 6.09 -17.10 -15.33
CA ASP A 47 6.48 -18.34 -16.01
C ASP A 47 5.25 -19.22 -16.26
N ILE A 48 4.52 -18.89 -17.34
CA ILE A 48 3.32 -19.59 -17.77
C ILE A 48 3.60 -21.06 -18.06
N LYS A 49 4.77 -21.39 -18.61
CA LYS A 49 5.11 -22.76 -18.97
C LYS A 49 5.19 -23.62 -17.72
N LYS A 50 6.01 -23.21 -16.75
CA LYS A 50 6.17 -23.91 -15.47
C LYS A 50 4.85 -24.00 -14.71
N TYR A 51 4.04 -22.94 -14.71
CA TYR A 51 2.71 -22.95 -14.09
C TYR A 51 1.78 -23.97 -14.76
N ASN A 52 1.72 -24.00 -16.09
CA ASN A 52 0.83 -24.90 -16.82
C ASN A 52 1.25 -26.37 -16.71
N GLU A 53 2.55 -26.66 -16.69
CA GLU A 53 3.06 -28.01 -16.43
C GLU A 53 2.57 -28.52 -15.07
N ARG A 54 2.63 -27.67 -14.03
CA ARG A 54 2.10 -28.00 -12.70
C ARG A 54 0.57 -28.15 -12.72
N ARG A 55 -0.14 -27.22 -13.36
CA ARG A 55 -1.61 -27.24 -13.54
C ARG A 55 -2.11 -28.54 -14.15
N ILE A 56 -1.49 -28.99 -15.23
CA ILE A 56 -1.88 -30.22 -15.92
C ILE A 56 -1.62 -31.43 -15.03
N LYS A 57 -0.48 -31.44 -14.33
CA LYS A 57 -0.10 -32.55 -13.46
C LYS A 57 -1.01 -32.68 -12.23
N GLU A 58 -1.39 -31.56 -11.62
CA GLU A 58 -2.07 -31.54 -10.32
C GLU A 58 -3.59 -31.26 -10.41
N GLY A 59 -4.09 -30.85 -11.58
CA GLY A 59 -5.53 -30.75 -11.86
C GLY A 59 -6.25 -29.56 -11.20
N HIS A 60 -5.53 -28.53 -10.73
CA HIS A 60 -6.12 -27.34 -10.10
C HIS A 60 -5.35 -26.06 -10.44
N TYR A 61 -5.91 -24.89 -10.11
CA TYR A 61 -5.46 -23.56 -10.59
C TYR A 61 -4.74 -22.71 -9.54
N ASP A 62 -4.51 -23.22 -8.33
CA ASP A 62 -3.95 -22.46 -7.21
C ASP A 62 -2.79 -23.20 -6.57
N PHE A 63 -1.60 -22.63 -6.61
CA PHE A 63 -0.39 -23.25 -6.09
C PHE A 63 0.25 -22.39 -5.02
N GLU A 64 0.56 -22.98 -3.88
CA GLU A 64 1.36 -22.36 -2.84
C GLU A 64 2.66 -23.13 -2.62
N PHE A 65 3.79 -22.42 -2.58
CA PHE A 65 5.11 -23.02 -2.36
C PHE A 65 6.06 -22.00 -1.71
N THR A 66 7.13 -22.50 -1.10
CA THR A 66 8.18 -21.65 -0.52
C THR A 66 9.39 -21.61 -1.44
N GLU A 67 9.90 -20.41 -1.70
CA GLU A 67 11.12 -20.17 -2.45
C GLU A 67 11.93 -19.06 -1.77
N ASN A 68 13.21 -19.33 -1.47
CA ASN A 68 14.10 -18.36 -0.82
C ASN A 68 13.52 -17.74 0.48
N GLY A 69 12.81 -18.54 1.27
CA GLY A 69 12.18 -18.10 2.52
C GLY A 69 10.95 -17.20 2.35
N LYS A 70 10.46 -17.02 1.12
CA LYS A 70 9.20 -16.36 0.78
C LYS A 70 8.14 -17.42 0.46
N ASN A 71 6.92 -17.19 0.89
CA ASN A 71 5.76 -17.96 0.45
C ASN A 71 5.22 -17.31 -0.83
N ILE A 72 5.09 -18.10 -1.88
CA ILE A 72 4.60 -17.70 -3.19
C ILE A 72 3.30 -18.44 -3.44
N ARG A 73 2.25 -17.68 -3.76
CA ARG A 73 0.97 -18.23 -4.23
C ARG A 73 0.70 -17.79 -5.65
N GLN A 74 0.52 -18.73 -6.56
CA GLN A 74 0.25 -18.47 -7.98
C GLN A 74 -1.14 -18.98 -8.35
N ARG A 75 -1.90 -18.14 -9.05
CA ARG A 75 -3.28 -18.44 -9.47
C ARG A 75 -3.51 -18.09 -10.93
N TYR A 76 -4.47 -18.77 -11.54
CA TYR A 76 -5.03 -18.39 -12.84
C TYR A 76 -6.55 -18.25 -12.70
N SER A 77 -7.07 -17.12 -13.15
CA SER A 77 -8.50 -16.83 -13.23
C SER A 77 -8.96 -17.02 -14.66
N LEU A 78 -9.99 -17.85 -14.85
CA LEU A 78 -10.64 -18.00 -16.14
C LEU A 78 -11.32 -16.67 -16.56
N PRO A 79 -11.50 -16.45 -17.88
CA PRO A 79 -12.37 -15.41 -18.41
C PRO A 79 -13.69 -15.33 -17.65
N LYS A 80 -14.17 -14.12 -17.35
CA LYS A 80 -15.51 -13.96 -16.78
C LYS A 80 -16.53 -14.42 -17.81
N ARG A 81 -17.50 -15.24 -17.38
CA ARG A 81 -18.54 -15.80 -18.27
C ARG A 81 -19.32 -14.72 -19.03
N ASP A 82 -19.51 -13.54 -18.42
CA ASP A 82 -20.24 -12.40 -18.99
C ASP A 82 -19.32 -11.41 -19.75
N SER A 83 -18.04 -11.77 -19.89
CA SER A 83 -17.07 -11.09 -20.77
C SER A 83 -16.19 -12.17 -21.39
N PRO A 84 -16.72 -12.97 -22.33
CA PRO A 84 -15.97 -14.04 -22.99
C PRO A 84 -14.74 -13.51 -23.74
N ASP A 85 -14.70 -12.21 -24.05
CA ASP A 85 -13.55 -11.52 -24.63
C ASP A 85 -12.49 -11.09 -23.59
N SER A 86 -12.75 -11.31 -22.28
CA SER A 86 -11.72 -11.10 -21.25
C SER A 86 -10.76 -12.28 -21.27
N ASP A 87 -9.50 -12.03 -21.60
CA ASP A 87 -8.47 -13.05 -21.47
C ASP A 87 -8.34 -13.49 -19.99
N GLY A 88 -8.02 -14.76 -19.76
CA GLY A 88 -7.72 -15.23 -18.42
C GLY A 88 -6.46 -14.58 -17.87
N GLU A 89 -6.41 -14.37 -16.56
CA GLU A 89 -5.36 -13.60 -15.88
C GLU A 89 -4.58 -14.49 -14.92
N TYR A 90 -3.26 -14.28 -14.85
CA TYR A 90 -2.42 -14.90 -13.83
C TYR A 90 -2.22 -13.93 -12.67
N ALA A 91 -2.06 -14.47 -11.47
CA ALA A 91 -1.77 -13.68 -10.28
C ALA A 91 -0.68 -14.35 -9.44
N GLU A 92 0.15 -13.53 -8.80
CA GLU A 92 1.18 -13.96 -7.86
C GLU A 92 1.09 -13.14 -6.57
N GLU A 93 1.05 -13.82 -5.43
CA GLU A 93 1.22 -13.23 -4.11
C GLU A 93 2.54 -13.68 -3.51
N ILE A 94 3.34 -12.74 -3.02
CA ILE A 94 4.63 -13.01 -2.39
C ILE A 94 4.55 -12.48 -0.96
N SER A 95 4.71 -13.36 0.01
CA SER A 95 4.66 -13.04 1.43
C SER A 95 5.84 -13.67 2.17
N LYS A 96 6.06 -13.23 3.42
CA LYS A 96 7.02 -13.86 4.32
C LYS A 96 6.29 -14.32 5.56
N LYS A 97 6.60 -15.52 6.03
CA LYS A 97 6.00 -16.07 7.26
C LYS A 97 6.15 -15.09 8.42
N TRP A 98 5.05 -14.84 9.12
CA TRP A 98 4.94 -13.91 10.26
C TRP A 98 5.16 -12.43 9.94
N ASN A 99 5.23 -12.06 8.67
CA ASN A 99 5.34 -10.68 8.24
C ASN A 99 4.00 -10.25 7.61
N PRO A 100 3.49 -9.04 7.92
CA PRO A 100 2.22 -8.58 7.40
C PRO A 100 2.31 -8.14 5.94
N PHE A 101 3.50 -7.80 5.41
CA PHE A 101 3.60 -7.30 4.05
C PHE A 101 3.43 -8.41 3.01
N VAL A 102 2.57 -8.15 2.03
CA VAL A 102 2.33 -9.03 0.89
C VAL A 102 2.42 -8.21 -0.39
N ILE A 103 3.25 -8.66 -1.33
CA ILE A 103 3.30 -8.13 -2.69
C ILE A 103 2.29 -8.89 -3.52
N ARG A 104 1.49 -8.18 -4.32
CA ARG A 104 0.55 -8.77 -5.27
C ARG A 104 0.87 -8.29 -6.67
N LYS A 105 0.92 -9.23 -7.60
CA LYS A 105 1.17 -8.99 -9.02
C LYS A 105 0.07 -9.64 -9.84
N GLY A 106 -0.43 -8.92 -10.84
CA GLY A 106 -1.35 -9.42 -11.85
C GLY A 106 -0.67 -9.43 -13.21
N TYR A 107 -0.97 -10.45 -14.00
CA TYR A 107 -0.38 -10.65 -15.33
C TYR A 107 -1.45 -11.00 -16.36
N ASN A 108 -1.28 -10.50 -17.58
CA ASN A 108 -2.11 -10.91 -18.69
C ASN A 108 -1.80 -12.36 -19.13
N PHE A 109 -2.57 -12.87 -20.09
CA PHE A 109 -2.39 -14.22 -20.64
C PHE A 109 -1.03 -14.48 -21.30
N LYS A 110 -0.28 -13.43 -21.65
CA LYS A 110 1.09 -13.48 -22.20
C LYS A 110 2.16 -13.48 -21.09
N GLY A 111 1.74 -13.39 -19.82
CA GLY A 111 2.61 -13.37 -18.64
C GLY A 111 3.29 -12.03 -18.40
N GLN A 112 2.80 -10.96 -19.02
CA GLN A 112 3.28 -9.60 -18.83
C GLN A 112 2.60 -8.98 -17.61
N LEU A 113 3.37 -8.24 -16.79
CA LEU A 113 2.85 -7.56 -15.61
C LEU A 113 1.88 -6.45 -16.01
N ILE A 114 0.65 -6.53 -15.52
CA ILE A 114 -0.41 -5.53 -15.76
C ILE A 114 -0.86 -4.82 -14.48
N ALA A 115 -0.55 -5.40 -13.31
CA ALA A 115 -0.85 -4.80 -12.02
C ALA A 115 0.23 -5.14 -10.98
N TRP A 116 0.60 -4.16 -10.16
CA TRP A 116 1.46 -4.35 -8.99
C TRP A 116 0.90 -3.58 -7.80
N SER A 117 0.91 -4.21 -6.63
CA SER A 117 0.58 -3.54 -5.37
C SER A 117 1.31 -4.17 -4.18
N GLN A 118 1.44 -3.39 -3.12
CA GLN A 118 1.83 -3.88 -1.80
C GLN A 118 0.63 -3.76 -0.87
N THR A 119 0.53 -4.70 0.06
CA THR A 119 -0.52 -4.68 1.08
C THR A 119 0.07 -4.96 2.45
N PHE A 120 -0.64 -4.49 3.46
CA PHE A 120 -0.49 -4.91 4.84
C PHE A 120 -1.60 -5.92 5.13
N ARG A 121 -1.23 -7.20 5.09
CA ARG A 121 -2.08 -8.39 5.05
C ARG A 121 -3.00 -8.38 3.81
N LEU A 122 -4.20 -7.82 3.96
CA LEU A 122 -5.22 -7.74 2.91
C LEU A 122 -5.49 -6.31 2.47
N GLU A 123 -4.95 -5.31 3.17
CA GLU A 123 -5.25 -3.92 2.90
C GLU A 123 -4.19 -3.31 1.97
N PRO A 124 -4.58 -2.69 0.85
CA PRO A 124 -3.67 -1.93 0.02
C PRO A 124 -2.97 -0.81 0.80
N ILE A 125 -1.67 -0.70 0.59
CA ILE A 125 -0.83 0.34 1.18
C ILE A 125 0.03 1.00 0.11
N ASN A 126 0.61 2.14 0.44
CA ASN A 126 1.48 2.89 -0.47
C ASN A 126 0.75 3.19 -1.79
N LYS A 127 1.39 2.87 -2.92
CA LYS A 127 0.82 3.02 -4.26
C LYS A 127 0.65 1.67 -4.92
N SER A 128 -0.44 1.50 -5.68
CA SER A 128 -0.54 0.47 -6.72
C SER A 128 -0.30 1.08 -8.10
N TYR A 129 0.10 0.22 -9.04
CA TYR A 129 0.40 0.58 -10.41
C TYR A 129 -0.31 -0.39 -11.35
N GLU A 130 -0.93 0.16 -12.40
CA GLU A 130 -1.46 -0.61 -13.52
C GLU A 130 -0.69 -0.22 -14.78
N TYR A 131 -0.47 -1.20 -15.65
CA TYR A 131 0.37 -1.08 -16.84
C TYR A 131 -0.39 -1.50 -18.10
N ASP A 132 -0.09 -0.86 -19.22
CA ASP A 132 -0.52 -1.34 -20.54
C ASP A 132 0.37 -2.49 -21.05
N GLU A 133 0.03 -3.06 -22.21
CA GLU A 133 0.78 -4.16 -22.83
C GLU A 133 2.24 -3.82 -23.17
N SER A 134 2.57 -2.53 -23.29
CA SER A 134 3.94 -2.05 -23.51
C SER A 134 4.74 -1.90 -22.22
N GLY A 135 4.09 -2.12 -21.06
CA GLY A 135 4.68 -1.91 -19.74
C GLY A 135 4.67 -0.45 -19.29
N LYS A 136 3.96 0.45 -19.98
CA LYS A 136 3.82 1.84 -19.54
C LYS A 136 2.76 1.91 -18.44
N ILE A 137 3.04 2.68 -17.39
CA ILE A 137 2.07 2.94 -16.32
C ILE A 137 0.90 3.74 -16.89
N ILE A 138 -0.30 3.20 -16.74
CA ILE A 138 -1.56 3.84 -17.15
C ILE A 138 -2.37 4.36 -15.96
N LYS A 139 -2.14 3.83 -14.76
CA LYS A 139 -2.81 4.27 -13.54
C LYS A 139 -1.94 4.07 -12.31
N ILE A 140 -2.03 5.04 -11.41
CA ILE A 140 -1.42 5.00 -10.07
C ILE A 140 -2.53 5.28 -9.08
N THR A 141 -2.70 4.43 -8.07
CA THR A 141 -3.64 4.68 -6.96
C THR A 141 -2.85 4.82 -5.67
N ASN A 142 -3.03 5.92 -4.94
CA ASN A 142 -2.37 6.18 -3.67
C ASN A 142 -3.31 5.88 -2.49
N TYR A 143 -2.97 4.87 -1.69
CA TYR A 143 -3.79 4.43 -0.56
C TYR A 143 -3.44 5.17 0.75
N GLU A 144 -2.40 6.00 0.74
CA GLU A 144 -1.95 6.73 1.94
C GLU A 144 -2.59 8.11 2.08
N GLU A 145 -3.37 8.59 1.10
CA GLU A 145 -3.84 9.99 1.05
C GLU A 145 -4.66 10.42 2.27
N LYS A 146 -5.40 9.49 2.87
CA LYS A 146 -6.28 9.76 4.01
C LYS A 146 -5.58 9.64 5.36
N PHE A 147 -4.33 9.19 5.39
CA PHE A 147 -3.60 8.88 6.62
C PHE A 147 -2.45 9.87 6.81
N LYS A 148 -2.37 10.46 8.00
CA LYS A 148 -1.26 11.32 8.42
C LYS A 148 -0.01 10.50 8.73
N HIS A 149 -0.20 9.32 9.32
CA HIS A 149 0.87 8.38 9.67
C HIS A 149 0.79 7.14 8.79
N SER A 150 1.93 6.53 8.50
CA SER A 150 2.05 5.23 7.85
C SER A 150 2.08 4.08 8.88
N PHE A 151 1.95 2.82 8.43
CA PHE A 151 2.18 1.67 9.32
C PHE A 151 3.57 1.66 9.95
N THR A 152 4.59 2.24 9.30
CA THR A 152 5.94 2.38 9.88
C THR A 152 5.91 3.31 11.08
N ASP A 153 5.30 4.48 10.93
CA ASP A 153 5.19 5.46 12.01
C ASP A 153 4.40 4.89 13.20
N ILE A 154 3.29 4.19 12.91
CA ILE A 154 2.47 3.54 13.94
C ILE A 154 3.22 2.41 14.63
N ARG A 155 4.01 1.62 13.90
CA ARG A 155 4.87 0.59 14.49
C ARG A 155 5.88 1.20 15.46
N GLU A 156 6.59 2.24 15.04
CA GLU A 156 7.61 2.89 15.86
C GLU A 156 6.99 3.48 17.14
N PHE A 157 5.85 4.14 16.99
CA PHE A 157 5.07 4.67 18.12
C PHE A 157 4.66 3.56 19.09
N LEU A 158 4.09 2.45 18.61
CA LEU A 158 3.60 1.38 19.46
C LEU A 158 4.74 0.56 20.10
N LEU A 159 5.83 0.34 19.37
CA LEU A 159 7.04 -0.26 19.93
C LEU A 159 7.56 0.56 21.11
N LYS A 160 7.63 1.88 20.97
CA LYS A 160 8.08 2.77 22.05
C LYS A 160 7.10 2.83 23.23
N ALA A 161 5.81 2.90 22.95
CA ALA A 161 4.79 3.10 23.99
C ALA A 161 4.41 1.80 24.74
N LYS A 162 4.46 0.65 24.06
CA LYS A 162 3.90 -0.62 24.56
C LYS A 162 4.81 -1.83 24.32
N GLY A 163 5.91 -1.70 23.56
CA GLY A 163 6.79 -2.83 23.23
C GLY A 163 6.18 -3.83 22.24
N ILE A 164 5.14 -3.43 21.48
CA ILE A 164 4.41 -4.31 20.56
C ILE A 164 4.89 -4.07 19.13
N ASP A 165 5.32 -5.14 18.45
CA ASP A 165 5.72 -5.07 17.04
C ASP A 165 4.58 -5.51 16.11
N ILE A 166 3.92 -4.57 15.43
CA ILE A 166 2.86 -4.89 14.45
C ILE A 166 3.39 -5.52 13.16
N TYR A 167 4.70 -5.60 12.95
CA TYR A 167 5.30 -6.36 11.83
C TYR A 167 5.58 -7.82 12.18
N ASP A 168 5.42 -8.22 13.43
CA ASP A 168 5.39 -9.63 13.83
C ASP A 168 3.94 -10.05 14.00
N THR A 169 3.38 -10.78 13.03
CA THR A 169 1.97 -11.19 13.08
C THR A 169 1.67 -12.21 14.19
N ARG A 170 2.68 -12.63 14.96
CA ARG A 170 2.52 -13.43 16.19
C ARG A 170 2.33 -12.55 17.43
N GLN A 171 2.52 -11.24 17.31
CA GLN A 171 2.34 -10.26 18.39
C GLN A 171 1.10 -9.41 18.16
N ALA A 172 0.83 -9.01 16.92
CA ALA A 172 -0.35 -8.22 16.62
C ALA A 172 -0.81 -8.36 15.17
N ILE A 173 -2.10 -8.12 14.97
CA ILE A 173 -2.75 -7.96 13.68
C ILE A 173 -3.23 -6.52 13.61
N ALA A 174 -2.63 -5.71 12.73
CA ALA A 174 -3.02 -4.33 12.53
C ALA A 174 -3.74 -4.15 11.19
N ARG A 175 -4.67 -3.19 11.18
CA ARG A 175 -5.40 -2.73 10.00
C ARG A 175 -5.73 -1.25 10.11
N ARG A 176 -6.04 -0.62 8.99
CA ARG A 176 -6.50 0.76 8.93
C ARG A 176 -8.01 0.81 8.80
N VAL A 177 -8.62 1.78 9.45
CA VAL A 177 -10.05 2.04 9.33
C VAL A 177 -10.26 3.46 8.89
N ASN A 178 -10.98 3.62 7.78
CA ASN A 178 -11.29 4.90 7.14
C ASN A 178 -12.81 5.09 6.94
N HIS A 179 -13.63 4.30 7.63
CA HIS A 179 -15.07 4.46 7.71
C HIS A 179 -15.60 3.97 9.06
N ARG A 180 -16.24 4.86 9.83
CA ARG A 180 -17.30 4.46 10.76
C ARG A 180 -18.62 5.00 10.22
N TYR A 181 -19.72 4.30 10.51
CA TYR A 181 -21.07 4.74 10.17
C TYR A 181 -21.45 6.07 10.83
N GLU A 182 -20.75 6.48 11.91
CA GLU A 182 -21.04 7.67 12.71
C GLU A 182 -20.20 8.90 12.30
N ASP A 183 -18.92 8.70 11.93
CA ASP A 183 -18.04 9.75 11.40
C ASP A 183 -17.18 9.19 10.25
N PRO A 184 -17.48 9.56 8.99
CA PRO A 184 -16.73 9.10 7.83
C PRO A 184 -15.34 9.77 7.69
N THR A 185 -15.04 10.77 8.51
CA THR A 185 -13.75 11.48 8.50
C THR A 185 -12.75 10.91 9.50
N GLN A 186 -13.22 10.16 10.51
CA GLN A 186 -12.34 9.60 11.53
C GLN A 186 -11.53 8.43 10.96
N VAL A 187 -10.22 8.64 10.91
CA VAL A 187 -9.23 7.65 10.50
C VAL A 187 -8.48 7.13 11.72
N TYR A 188 -8.29 5.81 11.81
CA TYR A 188 -7.59 5.17 12.92
C TYR A 188 -6.95 3.85 12.53
N TYR A 189 -6.02 3.41 13.36
CA TYR A 189 -5.40 2.09 13.31
C TYR A 189 -6.07 1.19 14.33
N ASP A 190 -6.50 0.02 13.87
CA ASP A 190 -7.14 -1.01 14.67
C ASP A 190 -6.18 -2.19 14.79
N ILE A 191 -5.76 -2.47 16.02
CA ILE A 191 -4.66 -3.38 16.32
C ILE A 191 -5.16 -4.42 17.31
N TYR A 192 -5.24 -5.66 16.87
CA TYR A 192 -5.54 -6.80 17.73
C TYR A 192 -4.22 -7.40 18.23
N VAL A 193 -3.96 -7.28 19.53
CA VAL A 193 -2.72 -7.73 20.18
C VAL A 193 -2.93 -9.15 20.69
N LEU A 194 -2.00 -10.03 20.35
CA LEU A 194 -2.02 -11.45 20.67
C LEU A 194 -1.18 -11.70 21.93
N ASP A 195 -1.79 -12.22 22.98
CA ASP A 195 -1.07 -12.72 24.14
C ASP A 195 -0.62 -14.16 23.87
N LYS A 196 0.70 -14.36 23.82
CA LYS A 196 1.31 -15.67 23.56
C LYS A 196 1.06 -16.68 24.68
N LYS A 197 0.68 -16.24 25.88
CA LYS A 197 0.45 -17.11 27.04
C LYS A 197 -0.97 -17.63 27.12
N ASP A 198 -1.96 -16.79 26.79
CA ASP A 198 -3.38 -17.13 26.82
C ASP A 198 -4.17 -16.20 25.90
N GLU A 199 -4.82 -16.76 24.88
CA GLU A 199 -5.66 -16.02 23.91
C GLU A 199 -6.80 -15.24 24.59
N LYS A 200 -7.22 -15.64 25.79
CA LYS A 200 -8.23 -14.89 26.57
C LYS A 200 -7.76 -13.49 26.97
N ASN A 201 -6.45 -13.29 27.02
CA ASN A 201 -5.83 -12.00 27.31
C ASN A 201 -5.56 -11.17 26.06
N ASP A 202 -5.89 -11.67 24.87
CA ASP A 202 -5.88 -10.87 23.66
C ASP A 202 -6.71 -9.60 23.89
N TYR A 203 -6.25 -8.50 23.34
CA TYR A 203 -6.90 -7.21 23.53
C TYR A 203 -6.74 -6.33 22.29
N ARG A 204 -7.62 -5.35 22.18
CA ARG A 204 -7.67 -4.44 21.06
C ARG A 204 -7.10 -3.09 21.45
N ILE A 205 -6.24 -2.54 20.61
CA ILE A 205 -5.76 -1.17 20.66
C ILE A 205 -6.33 -0.41 19.47
N VAL A 206 -6.88 0.77 19.72
CA VAL A 206 -7.24 1.75 18.69
C VAL A 206 -6.29 2.94 18.83
N ILE A 207 -5.66 3.33 17.73
CA ILE A 207 -4.82 4.52 17.65
C ILE A 207 -5.45 5.49 16.67
N PHE A 208 -5.91 6.64 17.15
CA PHE A 208 -6.45 7.68 16.29
C PHE A 208 -5.32 8.35 15.52
N ASP A 209 -5.44 8.38 14.19
CA ASP A 209 -4.34 8.82 13.31
C ASP A 209 -4.04 10.33 13.42
N ASP A 210 -5.00 11.11 13.88
CA ASP A 210 -4.87 12.56 14.04
C ASP A 210 -4.13 13.00 15.31
N THR A 211 -4.28 12.23 16.39
CA THR A 211 -3.84 12.59 17.74
C THR A 211 -2.82 11.61 18.32
N LEU A 212 -2.65 10.44 17.69
CA LEU A 212 -1.91 9.29 18.23
C LEU A 212 -2.42 8.83 19.61
N GLN A 213 -3.65 9.20 19.99
CA GLN A 213 -4.25 8.73 21.22
C GLN A 213 -4.48 7.21 21.15
N ILE A 214 -4.02 6.50 22.18
CA ILE A 214 -4.23 5.06 22.36
C ILE A 214 -5.49 4.84 23.20
N LYS A 215 -6.44 4.05 22.70
CA LYS A 215 -7.53 3.45 23.48
C LYS A 215 -7.37 1.93 23.51
N GLU A 216 -7.40 1.36 24.70
CA GLU A 216 -7.34 -0.09 24.89
C GLU A 216 -8.71 -0.64 25.24
N TYR A 217 -9.04 -1.78 24.66
CA TYR A 217 -10.23 -2.56 24.95
C TYR A 217 -9.76 -3.96 25.32
N ARG A 218 -9.76 -4.25 26.62
CA ARG A 218 -9.38 -5.55 27.15
C ARG A 218 -10.62 -6.41 27.29
N ASN A 219 -10.48 -7.71 27.06
CA ASN A 219 -11.48 -8.67 27.47
C ASN A 219 -11.49 -8.69 29.00
N GLU A 220 -12.33 -7.86 29.61
CA GLU A 220 -12.64 -7.99 31.02
C GLU A 220 -13.34 -9.33 31.18
N ASN A 221 -12.61 -10.33 31.64
CA ASN A 221 -13.22 -11.54 32.19
C ASN A 221 -14.18 -11.07 33.27
N LYS A 222 -15.48 -11.07 32.97
CA LYS A 222 -16.51 -11.16 34.00
C LYS A 222 -16.23 -12.47 34.73
N SER A 223 -15.48 -12.41 35.82
CA SER A 223 -15.42 -13.50 36.78
C SER A 223 -16.87 -13.79 37.17
N LYS A 224 -17.35 -14.98 36.81
CA LYS A 224 -18.59 -15.52 37.35
C LYS A 224 -18.43 -15.76 38.85
#